data_AF-A0A963LVU4-F1
#
_entry.id   AF-A0A963LVU4-F1
#
_cell.length_a   1.000
_cell.length_b   1.000
_cell.length_c   1.000
_cell.angle_alpha   90.00
_cell.angle_beta   90.00
_cell.angle_gamma   90.00
#
_symmetry.space_group_name_H-M   'P 1'
#
loop_
_entity.id
_entity.type
_entity.pdbx_description
1 polymer ?
#
loop_
_entity_poly.entity_id
_entity_poly.type
_entity_poly.pdbx_seq_one_letter_code
_entity_poly.pdbx_strand_id
1 'polypeptide(L)'
;AFGQRAAHDFVVPRVDGTRRGNPVLASAPVVSTILASDRYQACRDYMDAHPESVLHMDTPNDHYVVDIDQPQDLVDVAARLGSSVCLPGRAAPRQVQEHAMPTWNYAQWAEHAAMEHLKGRLQTGDVLLAQANTLLSLLLVAIGGALAYAAALFEPEGAASPMAWGMAAVVAWLVVVAVNLVVNCIVTRPTTTLYNEPRNIYRPDLGLSEDQIRGFELDNVQVRIDRTKARNAVVAYWLDRCRYAAIATPFVFVVSAWIAR
;
A
#
# COMPACT_ATOMS: atom_id res chain seq x y z
N ALA A 1 4.06 46.09 -0.33
CA ALA A 1 4.05 45.21 0.86
C ALA A 1 5.42 44.58 1.16
N PHE A 2 6.14 44.03 0.18
CA PHE A 2 7.34 43.17 0.41
C PHE A 2 8.65 43.85 0.88
N GLY A 3 8.73 45.18 0.94
CA GLY A 3 9.93 45.93 1.38
C GLY A 3 9.95 46.33 2.86
N GLN A 4 8.94 45.95 3.65
CA GLN A 4 8.78 46.34 5.06
C GLN A 4 8.89 45.15 6.03
N ARG A 5 9.85 44.24 5.81
CA ARG A 5 10.10 43.17 6.80
C ARG A 5 10.73 43.83 8.03
N ALA A 6 9.95 43.92 9.12
CA ALA A 6 10.51 44.12 10.45
C ALA A 6 11.41 42.91 10.81
N ALA A 7 12.09 42.98 11.95
CA ALA A 7 13.11 42.03 12.42
C ALA A 7 12.67 40.56 12.64
N HIS A 8 11.54 40.14 12.06
CA HIS A 8 11.02 38.77 12.11
C HIS A 8 11.65 37.89 11.03
N ASP A 9 11.81 36.61 11.35
CA ASP A 9 12.41 35.63 10.47
C ASP A 9 11.42 35.06 9.45
N PHE A 10 10.13 35.07 9.75
CA PHE A 10 9.08 34.62 8.85
C PHE A 10 8.02 35.67 8.59
N VAL A 11 7.51 35.69 7.36
CA VAL A 11 6.24 36.36 7.03
C VAL A 11 5.29 35.34 6.45
N VAL A 12 4.12 35.20 7.08
CA VAL A 12 3.14 34.16 6.78
C VAL A 12 1.77 34.78 6.53
N PRO A 13 1.13 34.53 5.37
CA PRO A 13 -0.22 35.01 5.14
C PRO A 13 -1.21 34.31 6.07
N ARG A 14 -2.17 35.07 6.59
CA ARG A 14 -3.25 34.58 7.44
C ARG A 14 -4.60 35.00 6.87
N VAL A 15 -5.37 34.03 6.40
CA VAL A 15 -6.68 34.21 5.78
C VAL A 15 -7.76 34.21 6.85
N ASP A 16 -8.65 35.19 6.80
CA ASP A 16 -9.77 35.38 7.75
C ASP A 16 -9.34 35.37 9.22
N GLY A 17 -8.15 35.92 9.50
CA GLY A 17 -7.58 36.05 10.84
C GLY A 17 -7.21 34.73 11.54
N THR A 18 -7.39 33.58 10.90
CA THR A 18 -7.25 32.26 11.55
C THR A 18 -6.47 31.24 10.73
N ARG A 19 -6.62 31.22 9.40
CA ARG A 19 -6.06 30.17 8.55
C ARG A 19 -4.70 30.58 7.99
N ARG A 20 -3.64 29.86 8.35
CA ARG A 20 -2.30 30.06 7.81
C ARG A 20 -2.22 29.59 6.35
N GLY A 21 -1.58 30.37 5.48
CA GLY A 21 -1.42 30.07 4.05
C GLY A 21 0.02 30.07 3.52
N ASN A 22 0.15 29.88 2.21
CA ASN A 22 1.36 29.87 1.38
C ASN A 22 1.30 30.95 0.28
N PRO A 23 2.42 31.55 -0.15
CA PRO A 23 3.80 31.21 0.20
C PRO A 23 4.24 31.79 1.55
N VAL A 24 5.13 31.05 2.21
CA VAL A 24 5.84 31.51 3.41
C VAL A 24 7.15 32.15 2.99
N LEU A 25 7.43 33.33 3.51
CA LEU A 25 8.74 33.96 3.36
C LEU A 25 9.58 33.66 4.60
N ALA A 26 10.83 33.25 4.38
CA ALA A 26 11.81 33.02 5.43
C ALA A 26 13.04 33.90 5.22
N SER A 27 13.69 34.30 6.31
CA SER A 27 14.99 34.96 6.31
C SER A 27 16.09 33.95 5.96
N ALA A 28 17.16 34.39 5.27
CA ALA A 28 18.28 33.49 5.01
C ALA A 28 18.93 32.91 6.30
N PRO A 29 19.10 33.70 7.38
CA PRO A 29 19.64 33.18 8.64
C PRO A 29 18.80 32.05 9.26
N VAL A 30 17.46 32.18 9.27
CA VAL A 30 16.60 31.15 9.87
C VAL A 30 16.60 29.86 9.06
N VAL A 31 16.64 29.98 7.71
CA VAL A 31 16.74 28.81 6.83
C VAL A 31 18.05 28.06 7.10
N SER A 32 19.18 28.76 7.22
CA SER A 32 20.46 28.13 7.57
C SER A 32 20.43 27.45 8.94
N THR A 33 19.76 28.06 9.91
CA THR A 33 19.60 27.49 11.26
C THR A 33 18.78 26.20 11.24
N ILE A 34 17.70 26.17 10.46
CA ILE A 34 16.85 24.99 10.30
C ILE A 34 17.61 23.87 9.60
N LEU A 35 18.30 24.16 8.50
CA LEU A 35 19.06 23.17 7.74
C LEU A 35 20.23 22.55 8.52
N ALA A 36 20.79 23.28 9.49
CA ALA A 36 21.86 22.80 10.36
C ALA A 36 21.36 22.01 11.59
N SER A 37 20.04 21.86 11.76
CA SER A 37 19.44 21.26 12.95
C SER A 37 18.74 19.94 12.63
N ASP A 38 19.06 18.89 13.37
CA ASP A 38 18.31 17.62 13.31
C ASP A 38 16.94 17.70 14.02
N ARG A 39 16.63 18.84 14.65
CA ARG A 39 15.42 19.03 15.47
C ARG A 39 14.18 19.42 14.64
N TYR A 40 14.36 20.07 13.49
CA TYR A 40 13.27 20.60 12.68
C TYR A 40 13.27 19.90 11.32
N GLN A 41 12.15 19.26 10.95
CA GLN A 41 12.02 18.58 9.66
C GLN A 41 11.58 19.54 8.56
N ALA A 42 10.87 20.61 8.93
CA ALA A 42 10.44 21.66 8.02
C ALA A 42 10.40 23.03 8.70
N CYS A 43 10.29 24.11 7.91
CA CYS A 43 10.12 25.46 8.43
C CYS A 43 8.90 25.59 9.35
N ARG A 44 7.86 24.77 9.13
CA ARG A 44 6.66 24.73 9.98
C ARG A 44 7.01 24.42 11.44
N ASP A 45 7.83 23.42 11.67
CA ASP A 45 8.20 22.99 13.02
C ASP A 45 8.93 24.10 13.79
N TYR A 46 9.80 24.84 13.08
CA TYR A 46 10.50 25.98 13.67
C TYR A 46 9.54 27.12 14.03
N MET A 47 8.61 27.47 13.12
CA MET A 47 7.62 28.51 13.35
C MET A 47 6.67 28.20 14.51
N ASP A 48 6.25 26.94 14.63
CA ASP A 48 5.38 26.49 15.73
C ASP A 48 6.14 26.54 17.09
N ALA A 49 7.45 26.31 17.07
CA ALA A 49 8.31 26.41 18.26
C ALA A 49 8.74 27.84 18.63
N HIS A 50 8.76 28.77 17.66
CA HIS A 50 9.18 30.16 17.83
C HIS A 50 8.14 31.12 17.24
N PRO A 51 6.92 31.19 17.79
CA PRO A 51 5.85 32.02 17.26
C PRO A 51 6.21 33.51 17.20
N GLU A 52 7.11 33.99 18.07
CA GLU A 52 7.65 35.35 18.08
C GLU A 52 8.47 35.70 16.82
N SER A 53 9.01 34.68 16.15
CA SER A 53 9.77 34.82 14.91
C SER A 53 8.87 35.01 13.68
N VAL A 54 7.55 34.89 13.85
CA VAL A 54 6.56 34.90 12.76
C VAL A 54 5.77 36.20 12.74
N LEU A 55 5.87 36.94 11.64
CA LEU A 55 4.95 38.04 11.34
C LEU A 55 3.79 37.53 10.48
N HIS A 56 2.56 37.68 10.98
CA HIS A 56 1.37 37.37 10.20
C HIS A 56 0.96 38.55 9.32
N MET A 57 0.71 38.27 8.04
CA MET A 57 0.10 39.19 7.09
C MET A 57 -1.37 38.82 6.92
N ASP A 58 -2.26 39.52 7.62
CA ASP A 58 -3.70 39.30 7.50
C ASP A 58 -4.20 39.68 6.11
N THR A 59 -4.98 38.80 5.49
CA THR A 59 -5.49 38.98 4.13
C THR A 59 -6.85 38.31 3.95
N PRO A 60 -7.79 38.90 3.21
CA PRO A 60 -9.03 38.22 2.83
C PRO A 60 -8.86 37.30 1.62
N ASN A 61 -7.67 37.26 1.01
CA ASN A 61 -7.42 36.47 -0.20
C ASN A 61 -7.26 34.98 0.16
N ASP A 62 -8.24 34.16 -0.18
CA ASP A 62 -8.24 32.73 0.09
C ASP A 62 -7.31 31.92 -0.83
N HIS A 63 -6.73 32.53 -1.87
CA HIS A 63 -5.74 31.86 -2.72
C HIS A 63 -4.49 31.42 -1.94
N TYR A 64 -4.22 32.05 -0.78
CA TYR A 64 -3.12 31.65 0.08
C TYR A 64 -3.36 30.30 0.77
N VAL A 65 -4.58 29.75 0.81
CA VAL A 65 -4.89 28.48 1.51
C VAL A 65 -5.39 27.38 0.59
N VAL A 66 -5.40 27.61 -0.72
CA VAL A 66 -5.85 26.62 -1.70
C VAL A 66 -4.63 26.06 -2.44
N ASP A 67 -4.29 24.83 -2.08
CA ASP A 67 -3.28 24.02 -2.77
C ASP A 67 -3.95 23.19 -3.89
N ILE A 68 -3.18 22.84 -4.92
CA ILE A 68 -3.63 22.01 -6.05
C ILE A 68 -2.76 20.76 -6.09
N ASP A 69 -3.10 19.77 -5.26
CA ASP A 69 -2.34 18.52 -5.11
C ASP A 69 -3.05 17.33 -5.80
N GLN A 70 -4.37 17.42 -5.94
CA GLN A 70 -5.24 16.40 -6.52
C GLN A 70 -6.01 16.92 -7.74
N PRO A 71 -6.44 16.05 -8.66
CA PRO A 71 -7.29 16.44 -9.79
C PRO A 71 -8.61 17.10 -9.37
N GLN A 72 -9.14 16.73 -8.19
CA GLN A 72 -10.35 17.34 -7.65
C GLN A 72 -10.16 18.82 -7.31
N ASP A 73 -8.95 19.21 -6.86
CA ASP A 73 -8.65 20.60 -6.51
C ASP A 73 -8.75 21.52 -7.76
N LEU A 74 -8.43 20.99 -8.95
CA LEU A 74 -8.63 21.73 -10.21
C LEU A 74 -10.10 21.97 -10.52
N VAL A 75 -10.97 21.00 -10.22
CA VAL A 75 -12.43 21.11 -10.42
C VAL A 75 -13.00 22.15 -9.44
N ASP A 76 -12.59 22.07 -8.18
CA ASP A 76 -13.07 22.96 -7.13
C ASP A 76 -12.60 24.41 -7.38
N VAL A 77 -11.36 24.59 -7.82
CA VAL A 77 -10.84 25.91 -8.23
C VAL A 77 -11.55 26.41 -9.48
N ALA A 78 -11.82 25.56 -10.48
CA ALA A 78 -12.53 25.96 -11.69
C ALA A 78 -13.97 26.40 -11.38
N ALA A 79 -14.68 25.67 -10.51
CA ALA A 79 -16.01 26.01 -10.04
C ALA A 79 -16.00 27.33 -9.25
N ARG A 80 -15.02 27.51 -8.35
CA ARG A 80 -14.86 28.74 -7.55
C ARG A 80 -14.58 29.97 -8.41
N LEU A 81 -13.69 29.85 -9.39
CA LEU A 81 -13.27 30.96 -10.26
C LEU A 81 -14.22 31.21 -11.43
N GLY A 82 -15.22 30.34 -11.64
CA GLY A 82 -16.10 30.39 -12.80
C GLY A 82 -15.34 30.33 -14.14
N SER A 83 -14.16 29.70 -14.14
CA SER A 83 -13.19 29.75 -15.25
C SER A 83 -12.57 28.38 -15.48
N SER A 84 -12.22 28.07 -16.73
CA SER A 84 -11.47 26.85 -17.06
C SER A 84 -10.02 26.99 -16.57
N VAL A 85 -9.56 26.01 -15.80
CA VAL A 85 -8.21 25.96 -15.23
C VAL A 85 -7.47 24.76 -15.80
N CYS A 86 -6.22 24.96 -16.23
CA CYS A 86 -5.35 23.90 -16.74
C CYS A 86 -3.92 24.05 -16.21
N LEU A 87 -3.18 22.95 -16.12
CA LEU A 87 -1.80 22.96 -15.64
C LEU A 87 -0.85 23.64 -16.65
N PRO A 88 0.11 24.45 -16.17
CA PRO A 88 1.10 25.10 -17.04
C PRO A 88 2.00 24.03 -17.68
N GLY A 89 1.91 23.91 -19.01
CA GLY A 89 2.55 22.85 -19.81
C GLY A 89 1.77 22.51 -21.08
N ARG A 90 0.47 22.82 -21.11
CA ARG A 90 -0.29 22.97 -22.35
C ARG A 90 -0.34 24.46 -22.71
N ALA A 91 0.72 24.96 -23.33
CA ALA A 91 0.62 26.19 -24.13
C ALA A 91 -0.56 26.03 -25.10
N ALA A 92 -1.31 27.11 -25.29
CA ALA A 92 -2.61 27.21 -25.98
C ALA A 92 -2.81 26.14 -27.06
N PRO A 93 -4.02 25.54 -27.17
CA PRO A 93 -4.27 24.52 -28.18
C PRO A 93 -3.90 25.09 -29.54
N ARG A 94 -2.76 24.65 -30.09
CA ARG A 94 -2.44 24.77 -31.51
C ARG A 94 -3.69 24.24 -32.19
N GLN A 95 -4.43 25.09 -32.92
CA GLN A 95 -5.74 24.75 -33.50
C GLN A 95 -5.73 23.30 -33.90
N VAL A 96 -6.33 22.48 -33.04
CA VAL A 96 -6.35 21.05 -33.25
C VAL A 96 -7.33 20.97 -34.40
N GLN A 97 -6.83 20.74 -35.62
CA GLN A 97 -7.64 20.14 -36.66
C GLN A 97 -8.41 19.05 -35.95
N GLU A 98 -9.74 19.16 -35.92
CA GLU A 98 -10.66 18.16 -35.38
C GLU A 98 -10.50 16.86 -36.18
N HIS A 99 -9.36 16.20 -36.04
CA HIS A 99 -9.35 14.77 -36.02
C HIS A 99 -10.09 14.43 -34.75
N ALA A 100 -11.36 14.07 -34.92
CA ALA A 100 -12.26 13.63 -33.87
C ALA A 100 -11.49 12.70 -32.92
N MET A 101 -11.00 13.26 -31.81
CA MET A 101 -10.52 12.44 -30.71
C MET A 101 -11.75 11.66 -30.25
N PRO A 102 -11.68 10.33 -30.11
CA PRO A 102 -12.79 9.58 -29.56
C PRO A 102 -13.19 10.27 -28.26
N THR A 103 -14.46 10.64 -28.15
CA THR A 103 -15.02 11.36 -27.00
C THR A 103 -14.55 10.66 -25.73
N TRP A 104 -13.68 11.30 -24.95
CA TRP A 104 -13.14 10.72 -23.72
C TRP A 104 -14.30 10.34 -22.80
N ASN A 105 -14.48 9.04 -22.56
CA ASN A 105 -15.52 8.53 -21.69
C ASN A 105 -14.89 8.13 -20.36
N TYR A 106 -14.97 9.05 -19.38
CA TYR A 106 -14.40 8.85 -18.05
C TYR A 106 -14.88 7.55 -17.39
N ALA A 107 -16.18 7.24 -17.50
CA ALA A 107 -16.75 6.03 -16.91
C ALA A 107 -16.18 4.75 -17.55
N GLN A 108 -16.02 4.73 -18.88
CA GLN A 108 -15.41 3.58 -19.57
C GLN A 108 -13.93 3.41 -19.18
N TRP A 109 -13.21 4.53 -19.07
CA TRP A 109 -11.83 4.51 -18.59
C TRP A 109 -11.73 3.98 -17.15
N ALA A 110 -12.60 4.44 -16.25
CA ALA A 110 -12.62 4.03 -14.86
C ALA A 110 -12.95 2.53 -14.72
N GLU A 111 -13.92 2.02 -15.48
CA GLU A 111 -14.26 0.59 -15.53
C GLU A 111 -13.07 -0.24 -16.00
N HIS A 112 -12.43 0.16 -17.11
CA HIS A 112 -11.26 -0.52 -17.63
C HIS A 112 -10.11 -0.54 -16.61
N ALA A 113 -9.82 0.60 -15.98
CA ALA A 113 -8.80 0.70 -14.95
C ALA A 113 -9.11 -0.18 -13.74
N ALA A 114 -10.37 -0.19 -13.26
CA ALA A 114 -10.81 -1.01 -12.15
C ALA A 114 -10.68 -2.51 -12.46
N MET A 115 -11.06 -2.92 -13.67
CA MET A 115 -10.96 -4.31 -14.14
C MET A 115 -9.50 -4.79 -14.26
N GLU A 116 -8.62 -3.99 -14.87
CA GLU A 116 -7.19 -4.33 -14.95
C GLU A 116 -6.56 -4.38 -13.54
N HIS A 117 -6.97 -3.49 -12.64
CA HIS A 117 -6.48 -3.51 -11.26
C HIS A 117 -6.93 -4.76 -10.51
N LEU A 118 -8.21 -5.16 -10.60
CA LEU A 118 -8.71 -6.41 -10.00
C LEU A 118 -7.99 -7.64 -10.57
N LYS A 119 -7.83 -7.69 -11.89
CA LYS A 119 -7.09 -8.76 -12.58
C LYS A 119 -5.65 -8.89 -12.07
N GLY A 120 -4.93 -7.77 -11.94
CA GLY A 120 -3.57 -7.77 -11.37
C GLY A 120 -3.52 -8.30 -9.92
N ARG A 121 -4.55 -8.01 -9.12
CA ARG A 121 -4.66 -8.55 -7.74
C ARG A 121 -4.92 -10.06 -7.74
N LEU A 122 -5.76 -10.55 -8.64
CA LEU A 122 -6.00 -11.99 -8.78
C LEU A 122 -4.72 -12.72 -9.21
N GLN A 123 -4.02 -12.21 -10.22
CA GLN A 123 -2.73 -12.74 -10.68
C GLN A 123 -1.67 -12.76 -9.56
N THR A 124 -1.63 -11.72 -8.73
CA THR A 124 -0.75 -11.72 -7.54
C THR A 124 -1.08 -12.89 -6.61
N GLY A 125 -2.36 -13.21 -6.43
CA GLY A 125 -2.79 -14.37 -5.66
C GLY A 125 -2.29 -15.69 -6.24
N ASP A 126 -2.33 -15.85 -7.57
CA ASP A 126 -1.83 -17.05 -8.25
C ASP A 126 -0.31 -17.21 -8.07
N VAL A 127 0.45 -16.11 -8.13
CA VAL A 127 1.90 -16.11 -7.87
C VAL A 127 2.18 -16.53 -6.42
N LEU A 128 1.44 -16.00 -5.44
CA LEU A 128 1.60 -16.37 -4.04
C LEU A 128 1.29 -17.86 -3.81
N LEU A 129 0.24 -18.39 -4.43
CA LEU A 129 -0.11 -19.81 -4.36
C LEU A 129 0.97 -20.70 -4.98
N ALA A 130 1.49 -20.31 -6.15
CA ALA A 130 2.59 -21.03 -6.80
C ALA A 130 3.84 -21.07 -5.91
N GLN A 131 4.21 -19.94 -5.30
CA GLN A 131 5.34 -19.87 -4.37
C GLN A 131 5.11 -20.70 -3.09
N ALA A 132 3.89 -20.72 -2.56
CA ALA A 132 3.53 -21.56 -1.41
C ALA A 132 3.65 -23.06 -1.74
N ASN A 133 3.20 -23.49 -2.92
CA ASN A 133 3.35 -24.88 -3.37
C ASN A 133 4.82 -25.29 -3.56
N THR A 134 5.65 -24.39 -4.10
CA THR A 134 7.10 -24.61 -4.20
C THR A 134 7.73 -24.80 -2.81
N LEU A 135 7.38 -23.93 -1.85
CA LEU A 135 7.89 -24.05 -0.48
C LEU A 135 7.40 -25.35 0.19
N LEU A 136 6.13 -25.73 0.02
CA LEU A 136 5.60 -26.98 0.56
C LEU A 136 6.38 -28.19 0.03
N SER A 137 6.64 -28.24 -1.28
CA SER A 137 7.43 -29.32 -1.89
C SER A 137 8.84 -29.42 -1.26
N LEU A 138 9.51 -28.27 -1.06
CA LEU A 138 10.83 -28.24 -0.42
C LEU A 138 10.77 -28.71 1.04
N LEU A 139 9.76 -28.28 1.79
CA LEU A 139 9.56 -28.73 3.18
C LEU A 139 9.33 -30.24 3.26
N LEU A 140 8.52 -30.82 2.36
CA LEU A 140 8.26 -32.26 2.33
C LEU A 140 9.53 -33.07 2.01
N VAL A 141 10.35 -32.60 1.07
CA VAL A 141 11.65 -33.22 0.77
C VAL A 141 12.57 -33.16 2.00
N ALA A 142 12.65 -32.00 2.67
CA ALA A 142 13.46 -31.83 3.86
C ALA A 142 12.98 -32.71 5.03
N ILE A 143 11.67 -32.82 5.24
CA ILE A 143 11.05 -33.71 6.23
C ILE A 143 11.43 -35.17 5.93
N GLY A 144 11.26 -35.63 4.69
CA GLY A 144 11.59 -37.00 4.29
C GLY A 144 13.07 -37.33 4.52
N GLY A 145 13.98 -36.41 4.15
CA GLY A 145 15.41 -36.57 4.40
C GLY A 145 15.77 -36.58 5.88
N ALA A 146 15.16 -35.70 6.69
CA ALA A 146 15.41 -35.62 8.12
C ALA A 146 14.86 -36.83 8.89
N LEU A 147 13.70 -37.35 8.48
CA LEU A 147 13.05 -38.50 9.10
C LEU A 147 13.91 -39.76 9.01
N ALA A 148 14.65 -39.96 7.92
CA ALA A 148 15.57 -41.10 7.77
C ALA A 148 16.63 -41.15 8.88
N TYR A 149 17.14 -39.99 9.32
CA TYR A 149 18.09 -39.90 10.44
C TYR A 149 17.40 -39.97 11.81
N ALA A 150 16.20 -39.39 11.92
CA ALA A 150 15.40 -39.46 13.14
C ALA A 150 14.92 -40.89 13.47
N ALA A 151 14.79 -41.75 12.45
CA ALA A 151 14.36 -43.14 12.59
C ALA A 151 15.26 -43.97 13.53
N ALA A 152 16.54 -43.58 13.67
CA ALA A 152 17.48 -44.20 14.59
C ALA A 152 17.02 -44.18 16.07
N LEU A 153 16.11 -43.26 16.45
CA LEU A 153 15.52 -43.24 17.79
C LEU A 153 14.59 -44.43 18.08
N PHE A 154 14.11 -45.12 17.05
CA PHE A 154 13.21 -46.27 17.17
C PHE A 154 13.94 -47.61 17.10
N GLU A 155 15.25 -47.62 16.89
CA GLU A 155 16.05 -48.84 16.85
C GLU A 155 16.43 -49.29 18.27
N PRO A 156 16.33 -50.58 18.61
CA PRO A 156 16.61 -51.10 19.97
C PRO A 156 18.04 -50.86 20.46
N GLU A 157 19.01 -50.80 19.54
CA GLU A 157 20.42 -50.48 19.80
C GLU A 157 20.78 -49.05 19.37
N GLY A 158 19.79 -48.28 18.91
CA GLY A 158 19.94 -46.92 18.43
C GLY A 158 20.31 -46.01 19.59
N ALA A 159 21.60 -45.73 19.73
CA ALA A 159 22.09 -44.78 20.71
C ALA A 159 21.29 -43.49 20.56
N ALA A 160 20.65 -43.05 21.66
CA ALA A 160 19.99 -41.76 21.82
C ALA A 160 21.03 -40.64 21.64
N SER A 161 21.52 -40.49 20.41
CA SER A 161 22.59 -39.61 20.06
C SER A 161 22.03 -38.19 19.96
N PRO A 162 22.80 -37.18 20.35
CA PRO A 162 22.46 -35.78 20.12
C PRO A 162 21.99 -35.49 18.69
N MET A 163 22.56 -36.19 17.71
CA MET A 163 22.20 -36.08 16.30
C MET A 163 20.77 -36.58 16.03
N ALA A 164 20.39 -37.75 16.54
CA ALA A 164 19.07 -38.32 16.32
C ALA A 164 17.96 -37.46 16.94
N TRP A 165 18.18 -36.94 18.16
CA TRP A 165 17.27 -35.98 18.80
C TRP A 165 17.20 -34.64 18.06
N GLY A 166 18.34 -34.13 17.59
CA GLY A 166 18.38 -32.93 16.76
C GLY A 166 17.55 -33.07 15.48
N MET A 167 17.67 -34.20 14.79
CA MET A 167 16.91 -34.47 13.57
C MET A 167 15.42 -34.70 13.83
N ALA A 168 15.05 -35.37 14.92
CA ALA A 168 13.64 -35.52 15.31
C ALA A 168 12.98 -34.17 15.61
N ALA A 169 13.68 -33.26 16.28
CA ALA A 169 13.20 -31.90 16.51
C ALA A 169 13.03 -31.10 15.21
N VAL A 170 13.97 -31.25 14.25
CA VAL A 170 13.86 -30.66 12.92
C VAL A 170 12.63 -31.19 12.18
N VAL A 171 12.36 -32.49 12.20
CA VAL A 171 11.16 -33.07 11.59
C VAL A 171 9.91 -32.45 12.18
N ALA A 172 9.78 -32.42 13.51
CA ALA A 172 8.62 -31.85 14.18
C ALA A 172 8.44 -30.36 13.82
N TRP A 173 9.53 -29.59 13.82
CA TRP A 173 9.51 -28.18 13.45
C TRP A 173 9.04 -27.97 12.01
N LEU A 174 9.64 -28.68 11.04
CA LEU A 174 9.30 -28.54 9.63
C LEU A 174 7.85 -28.98 9.34
N VAL A 175 7.34 -29.98 10.05
CA VAL A 175 5.92 -30.36 9.98
C VAL A 175 5.02 -29.22 10.46
N VAL A 176 5.35 -28.57 11.58
CA VAL A 176 4.60 -27.40 12.08
C VAL A 176 4.62 -26.25 11.05
N VAL A 177 5.77 -25.99 10.43
CA VAL A 177 5.89 -24.98 9.36
C VAL A 177 5.04 -25.35 8.14
N ALA A 178 5.09 -26.61 7.71
CA ALA A 178 4.30 -27.10 6.58
C ALA A 178 2.79 -27.00 6.84
N VAL A 179 2.33 -27.37 8.05
CA VAL A 179 0.91 -27.23 8.44
C VAL A 179 0.49 -25.76 8.42
N ASN A 180 1.29 -24.86 9.00
CA ASN A 180 0.99 -23.42 8.97
C ASN A 180 0.90 -22.87 7.55
N LEU A 181 1.81 -23.31 6.67
CA LEU A 181 1.81 -22.93 5.26
C LEU A 181 0.53 -23.42 4.55
N VAL A 182 0.12 -24.67 4.78
CA VAL A 182 -1.10 -25.21 4.17
C VAL A 182 -2.32 -24.43 4.63
N VAL A 183 -2.53 -24.31 5.95
CA VAL A 183 -3.74 -23.71 6.55
C VAL A 183 -3.89 -22.23 6.18
N ASN A 184 -2.79 -21.49 6.15
CA ASN A 184 -2.83 -20.04 5.95
C ASN A 184 -2.63 -19.61 4.49
N CYS A 185 -1.94 -20.41 3.66
CA CYS A 185 -1.57 -19.99 2.31
C CYS A 185 -2.17 -20.84 1.18
N ILE A 186 -2.46 -22.13 1.41
CA ILE A 186 -2.83 -23.07 0.32
C ILE A 186 -4.31 -23.48 0.39
N VAL A 187 -4.87 -23.64 1.58
CA VAL A 187 -6.28 -24.04 1.75
C VAL A 187 -7.18 -23.18 0.88
N THR A 188 -7.99 -23.84 0.05
CA THR A 188 -8.87 -23.20 -0.91
C THR A 188 -9.94 -22.40 -0.17
N ARG A 189 -9.95 -21.09 -0.44
CA ARG A 189 -10.95 -20.16 0.09
C ARG A 189 -11.73 -19.56 -1.08
N PRO A 190 -13.00 -19.16 -0.87
CA PRO A 190 -13.78 -18.47 -1.89
C PRO A 190 -12.98 -17.31 -2.48
N THR A 191 -12.77 -17.35 -3.79
CA THR A 191 -12.03 -16.32 -4.52
C THR A 191 -13.02 -15.42 -5.25
N THR A 192 -12.75 -14.13 -5.27
CA THR A 192 -13.57 -13.17 -6.01
C THR A 192 -13.42 -13.40 -7.50
N THR A 193 -14.53 -13.33 -8.24
CA THR A 193 -14.53 -13.41 -9.69
C THR A 193 -14.15 -12.07 -10.31
N LEU A 194 -13.54 -12.12 -11.49
CA LEU A 194 -13.18 -10.93 -12.25
C LEU A 194 -14.42 -10.16 -12.69
N TYR A 195 -15.41 -10.86 -13.24
CA TYR A 195 -16.67 -10.28 -13.69
C TYR A 195 -17.81 -10.64 -12.74
N ASN A 196 -18.81 -9.76 -12.69
CA ASN A 196 -20.06 -10.03 -11.98
C ASN A 196 -20.96 -10.93 -12.85
N GLU A 197 -21.91 -11.61 -12.21
CA GLU A 197 -22.82 -12.50 -12.93
C GLU A 197 -23.83 -11.69 -13.76
N PRO A 198 -24.19 -12.16 -14.98
CA PRO A 198 -25.15 -11.43 -15.83
C PRO A 198 -26.49 -11.16 -15.14
N ARG A 199 -26.94 -12.05 -14.26
CA ARG A 199 -28.17 -11.89 -13.48
C ARG A 199 -28.09 -10.84 -12.38
N ASN A 200 -26.88 -10.48 -11.93
CA ASN A 200 -26.69 -9.39 -10.98
C ASN A 200 -26.61 -8.02 -11.67
N ILE A 201 -26.18 -7.99 -12.95
CA ILE A 201 -26.08 -6.76 -13.74
C ILE A 201 -27.41 -6.45 -14.44
N TYR A 202 -28.00 -7.43 -15.14
CA TYR A 202 -29.20 -7.23 -15.94
C TYR A 202 -30.47 -7.49 -15.11
N ARG A 203 -30.98 -6.42 -14.49
CA ARG A 203 -32.16 -6.41 -13.63
C ARG A 203 -33.20 -5.38 -14.10
N PRO A 204 -33.91 -5.66 -15.22
CA PRO A 204 -34.89 -4.73 -15.77
C PRO A 204 -36.06 -4.45 -14.82
N ASP A 205 -36.30 -5.33 -13.84
CA ASP A 205 -37.29 -5.17 -12.77
C ASP A 205 -37.04 -3.94 -11.88
N LEU A 206 -35.81 -3.46 -11.79
CA LEU A 206 -35.42 -2.34 -10.92
C LEU A 206 -35.56 -0.96 -11.58
N GLY A 207 -35.78 -0.91 -12.91
CA GLY A 207 -35.95 0.36 -13.64
C GLY A 207 -34.75 1.32 -13.56
N LEU A 208 -33.54 0.80 -13.30
CA LEU A 208 -32.32 1.60 -13.14
C LEU A 208 -31.81 2.13 -14.48
N SER A 209 -31.22 3.32 -14.46
CA SER A 209 -30.51 3.86 -15.62
C SER A 209 -29.16 3.16 -15.85
N GLU A 210 -28.63 3.26 -17.06
CA GLU A 210 -27.30 2.71 -17.40
C GLU A 210 -26.20 3.29 -16.50
N ASP A 211 -26.21 4.60 -16.27
CA ASP A 211 -25.23 5.27 -15.40
C ASP A 211 -25.30 4.77 -13.95
N GLN A 212 -26.50 4.50 -13.43
CA GLN A 212 -26.68 3.94 -12.10
C GLN A 212 -26.10 2.52 -12.02
N ILE A 213 -26.39 1.67 -13.01
CA ILE A 213 -25.85 0.29 -13.07
C ILE A 213 -24.32 0.31 -13.11
N ARG A 214 -23.73 1.21 -13.92
CA ARG A 214 -22.28 1.37 -14.04
C ARG A 214 -21.63 1.85 -12.75
N GLY A 215 -22.25 2.84 -12.08
CA GLY A 215 -21.82 3.30 -10.76
C GLY A 215 -21.79 2.18 -9.72
N PHE A 216 -22.88 1.41 -9.61
CA PHE A 216 -22.95 0.26 -8.70
C PHE A 216 -21.92 -0.82 -9.04
N GLU A 217 -21.65 -1.07 -10.32
CA GLU A 217 -20.64 -2.07 -10.71
C GLU A 217 -19.22 -1.60 -10.36
N LEU A 218 -18.89 -0.30 -10.49
CA LEU A 218 -17.61 0.24 -10.03
C LEU A 218 -17.41 0.04 -8.52
N ASP A 219 -18.44 0.32 -7.72
CA ASP A 219 -18.40 0.07 -6.27
C ASP A 219 -18.22 -1.42 -5.96
N ASN A 220 -18.92 -2.30 -6.69
CA ASN A 220 -18.77 -3.76 -6.54
C ASN A 220 -17.37 -4.25 -6.94
N VAL A 221 -16.75 -3.67 -7.98
CA VAL A 221 -15.36 -3.95 -8.34
C VAL A 221 -14.43 -3.51 -7.21
N GLN A 222 -14.63 -2.32 -6.64
CA GLN A 222 -13.82 -1.82 -5.53
C GLN A 222 -13.89 -2.74 -4.29
N VAL A 223 -15.09 -3.20 -3.91
CA VAL A 223 -15.25 -4.17 -2.81
C VAL A 223 -14.48 -5.47 -3.08
N ARG A 224 -14.48 -5.96 -4.33
CA ARG A 224 -13.70 -7.15 -4.73
C ARG A 224 -12.19 -6.89 -4.68
N ILE A 225 -11.74 -5.70 -5.10
CA ILE A 225 -10.33 -5.29 -5.01
C ILE A 225 -9.88 -5.32 -3.56
N ASP A 226 -10.65 -4.71 -2.64
CA ASP A 226 -10.28 -4.62 -1.23
C ASP A 226 -10.25 -5.99 -0.56
N ARG A 227 -11.23 -6.85 -0.85
CA ARG A 227 -11.24 -8.24 -0.38
C ARG A 227 -10.03 -9.02 -0.90
N THR A 228 -9.69 -8.89 -2.17
CA THR A 228 -8.54 -9.58 -2.78
C THR A 228 -7.22 -9.08 -2.22
N LYS A 229 -7.10 -7.76 -2.03
CA LYS A 229 -5.94 -7.11 -1.42
C LYS A 229 -5.72 -7.61 0.01
N ALA A 230 -6.76 -7.63 0.84
CA ALA A 230 -6.68 -8.13 2.21
C ALA A 230 -6.26 -9.61 2.25
N ARG A 231 -6.87 -10.44 1.40
CA ARG A 231 -6.51 -11.86 1.29
C ARG A 231 -5.04 -12.04 0.92
N ASN A 232 -4.57 -11.36 -0.13
CA ASN A 232 -3.19 -11.49 -0.60
C ASN A 232 -2.19 -11.01 0.45
N ALA A 233 -2.51 -9.94 1.20
CA ALA A 233 -1.66 -9.46 2.28
C ALA A 233 -1.51 -10.51 3.40
N VAL A 234 -2.60 -11.17 3.80
CA VAL A 234 -2.57 -12.24 4.80
C VAL A 234 -1.74 -13.43 4.31
N VAL A 235 -1.93 -13.87 3.07
CA VAL A 235 -1.17 -14.99 2.50
C VAL A 235 0.33 -14.64 2.41
N ALA A 236 0.68 -13.45 1.92
CA ALA A 236 2.07 -13.01 1.85
C ALA A 236 2.73 -12.98 3.25
N TYR A 237 2.04 -12.42 4.24
CA TYR A 237 2.51 -12.36 5.62
C TYR A 237 2.83 -13.75 6.21
N TRP A 238 1.97 -14.74 5.97
CA TRP A 238 2.19 -16.10 6.46
C TRP A 238 3.24 -16.86 5.66
N LEU A 239 3.30 -16.63 4.34
CA LEU A 239 4.32 -17.22 3.48
C LEU A 239 5.72 -16.78 3.91
N ASP A 240 5.93 -15.49 4.18
CA ASP A 240 7.22 -14.98 4.65
C ASP A 240 7.59 -15.53 6.03
N ARG A 241 6.62 -15.65 6.96
CA ARG A 241 6.85 -16.33 8.24
C ARG A 241 7.28 -17.78 8.09
N CYS A 242 6.64 -18.52 7.18
CA CYS A 242 7.03 -19.90 6.92
C CYS A 242 8.44 -19.98 6.33
N ARG A 243 8.84 -19.02 5.49
CA ARG A 243 10.21 -18.92 4.97
C ARG A 243 11.22 -18.64 6.07
N TYR A 244 10.95 -17.66 6.94
CA TYR A 244 11.83 -17.37 8.08
C TYR A 244 11.94 -18.55 9.04
N ALA A 245 10.82 -19.24 9.30
CA ALA A 245 10.81 -20.44 10.13
C ALA A 245 11.62 -21.59 9.49
N ALA A 246 11.52 -21.79 8.18
CA ALA A 246 12.34 -22.77 7.46
C ALA A 246 13.84 -22.43 7.53
N ILE A 247 14.21 -21.15 7.41
CA ILE A 247 15.61 -20.69 7.57
C ILE A 247 16.13 -20.96 9.00
N ALA A 248 15.27 -20.88 10.03
CA ALA A 248 15.65 -21.13 11.42
C ALA A 248 15.89 -22.62 11.77
N THR A 249 15.64 -23.55 10.83
CA THR A 249 15.77 -25.00 11.07
C THR A 249 17.12 -25.45 11.64
N PRO A 250 18.30 -24.95 11.18
CA PRO A 250 19.58 -25.32 11.77
C PRO A 250 19.71 -24.94 13.25
N PHE A 251 19.08 -23.84 13.67
CA PHE A 251 19.08 -23.43 15.07
C PHE A 251 18.29 -24.41 15.93
N VAL A 252 17.13 -24.86 15.44
CA VAL A 252 16.33 -25.91 16.09
C VAL A 252 17.15 -27.19 16.27
N PHE A 253 17.89 -27.59 15.23
CA PHE A 253 18.80 -28.74 15.30
C PHE A 253 19.86 -28.56 16.39
N VAL A 254 20.61 -27.46 16.36
CA VAL A 254 21.73 -27.21 17.28
C VAL A 254 21.26 -27.16 18.74
N VAL A 255 20.18 -26.44 19.02
CA VAL A 255 19.63 -26.33 20.38
C VAL A 255 19.16 -27.69 20.89
N SER A 256 18.45 -28.45 20.07
CA SER A 256 17.91 -29.75 20.47
C SER A 256 19.01 -30.79 20.67
N ALA A 257 20.00 -30.83 19.77
CA ALA A 257 21.16 -31.69 19.90
C ALA A 257 21.99 -31.33 21.14
N TRP A 258 22.13 -30.05 21.47
CA TRP A 258 22.85 -29.61 22.66
C TRP A 258 22.13 -30.01 23.96
N ILE A 259 20.81 -29.91 24.01
CA ILE A 259 20.00 -30.34 25.18
C ILE A 259 20.06 -31.86 25.37
N ALA A 260 20.19 -32.62 24.28
CA ALA A 260 20.28 -34.08 24.31
C ALA A 260 21.69 -34.63 24.60
N ARG A 261 22.67 -33.76 24.86
CA ARG A 261 24.05 -34.11 25.22
C ARG A 261 24.20 -34.30 26.72
#